data_AF-A0A1F3ADM1-F1
#
_entry.id   AF-A0A1F3ADM1-F1
#
_cell.length_a   1.000
_cell.length_b   1.000
_cell.length_c   1.000
_cell.angle_alpha   90.00
_cell.angle_beta   90.00
_cell.angle_gamma   90.00
#
_symmetry.space_group_name_H-M   'P 1'
#
loop_
_entity.id
_entity.type
_entity.pdbx_description
1 polymer ?
#
loop_
_entity_poly.entity_id
_entity_poly.type
_entity_poly.pdbx_seq_one_letter_code
_entity_poly.pdbx_strand_id
1 'polypeptide(L)'
;MRAVVRRNGSTLACGLFVLAVLLGTALEQSLLLAVWLLSFWHYYLYWLAFAFGAVPFDVFKRDAVAMKAVSVAALSAVYLAAPLDLASLAVIAGGILLNVRAASVLGFDRTYYGHEVAGLPPRRVTEFPYSLVAHPMIVGNVAAFGGTLINPAFAEQWWPLVGLHVALNIGLLAMELAGPRRLRTVRIGGGLVFAGVLVGVVCAAPAGLLAAAAIACAVTLYRCYAQETGPEKTSRRAS
;
A
#
# COMPACT_ATOMS: atom_id res chain seq x y z
N MET A 1 -20.84 -13.08 17.70
CA MET A 1 -19.37 -13.29 17.70
C MET A 1 -18.77 -13.52 16.30
N ARG A 2 -19.23 -14.50 15.50
CA ARG A 2 -18.67 -14.79 14.16
C ARG A 2 -18.68 -13.59 13.18
N ALA A 3 -19.74 -12.79 13.18
CA ALA A 3 -19.83 -11.60 12.32
C ALA A 3 -18.79 -10.52 12.66
N VAL A 4 -18.52 -10.30 13.96
CA VAL A 4 -17.52 -9.33 14.43
C VAL A 4 -16.11 -9.78 14.06
N VAL A 5 -15.80 -11.07 14.28
CA VAL A 5 -14.51 -11.66 13.88
C VAL A 5 -14.31 -11.55 12.37
N ARG A 6 -15.35 -11.82 11.57
CA ARG A 6 -15.28 -11.68 10.11
C ARG A 6 -15.04 -10.23 9.68
N ARG A 7 -15.71 -9.25 10.31
CA ARG A 7 -15.55 -7.82 10.00
C ARG A 7 -14.13 -7.31 10.33
N ASN A 8 -13.53 -7.82 11.39
CA ASN A 8 -12.21 -7.38 11.85
C ASN A 8 -11.05 -8.28 11.40
N GLY A 9 -11.32 -9.31 10.58
CA GLY A 9 -10.32 -10.29 10.16
C GLY A 9 -9.14 -9.66 9.43
N SER A 10 -9.39 -8.67 8.57
CA SER A 10 -8.33 -7.98 7.82
C SER A 10 -7.43 -7.14 8.72
N THR A 11 -8.02 -6.41 9.68
CA THR A 11 -7.28 -5.60 10.64
C THR A 11 -6.47 -6.45 11.60
N LEU A 12 -7.04 -7.57 12.08
CA LEU A 12 -6.30 -8.53 12.90
C LEU A 12 -5.13 -9.12 12.12
N ALA A 13 -5.31 -9.49 10.84
CA ALA A 13 -4.23 -9.98 9.99
C ALA A 13 -3.13 -8.92 9.78
N CYS A 14 -3.49 -7.65 9.58
CA CYS A 14 -2.52 -6.55 9.47
C CYS A 14 -1.76 -6.35 10.78
N GLY A 15 -2.45 -6.33 11.93
CA GLY A 15 -1.81 -6.17 13.24
C GLY A 15 -0.89 -7.33 13.59
N LEU A 16 -1.32 -8.57 13.34
CA LEU A 16 -0.51 -9.77 13.53
C LEU A 16 0.72 -9.79 12.60
N PHE A 17 0.58 -9.34 11.35
CA PHE A 17 1.70 -9.20 10.44
C PHE A 17 2.74 -8.21 10.98
N VAL A 18 2.32 -7.00 11.40
CA VAL A 18 3.23 -6.01 11.97
C VAL A 18 3.93 -6.57 13.21
N LEU A 19 3.19 -7.19 14.13
CA LEU A 19 3.75 -7.79 15.33
C LEU A 19 4.77 -8.89 14.99
N ALA A 20 4.44 -9.78 14.05
CA ALA A 20 5.33 -10.86 13.62
C ALA A 20 6.62 -10.31 13.02
N VAL A 21 6.53 -9.26 12.19
CA VAL A 21 7.72 -8.60 11.62
C VAL A 21 8.56 -7.97 12.73
N LEU A 22 7.97 -7.21 13.65
CA LEU A 22 8.71 -6.59 14.75
C LEU A 22 9.40 -7.62 15.66
N LEU A 23 8.71 -8.72 16.00
CA LEU A 23 9.29 -9.82 16.78
C LEU A 23 10.40 -10.52 16.00
N GLY A 24 10.19 -10.81 14.71
CA GLY A 24 11.20 -11.40 13.84
C GLY A 24 12.46 -10.54 13.75
N THR A 25 12.29 -9.22 13.58
CA THR A 25 13.40 -8.26 13.60
C THR A 25 14.13 -8.22 14.94
N ALA A 26 13.41 -8.30 16.06
CA ALA A 26 14.03 -8.34 17.38
C ALA A 26 14.87 -9.61 17.60
N LEU A 27 14.43 -10.75 17.04
CA LEU A 27 15.11 -12.03 17.17
C LEU A 27 16.29 -12.18 16.19
N GLU A 28 16.12 -11.77 14.93
CA GLU A 28 17.11 -11.93 13.87
C GLU A 28 18.05 -10.73 13.73
N GLN A 29 17.77 -9.62 14.42
CA GLN A 29 18.48 -8.35 14.31
C GLN A 29 18.55 -7.79 12.87
N SER A 30 17.63 -8.20 12.00
CA SER A 30 17.59 -7.79 10.59
C SER A 30 16.60 -6.66 10.35
N LEU A 31 17.08 -5.41 10.50
CA LEU A 31 16.31 -4.21 10.19
C LEU A 31 15.92 -4.15 8.70
N LEU A 32 16.80 -4.63 7.82
CA LEU A 32 16.57 -4.67 6.38
C LEU A 32 15.28 -5.44 6.06
N LEU A 33 15.17 -6.69 6.53
CA LEU A 33 14.01 -7.54 6.28
C LEU A 33 12.72 -6.91 6.82
N ALA A 34 12.79 -6.30 8.00
CA ALA A 34 11.68 -5.58 8.62
C ALA A 34 11.11 -4.50 7.70
N VAL A 35 12.00 -3.63 7.21
CA VAL A 35 11.64 -2.47 6.42
C VAL A 35 11.07 -2.91 5.08
N TRP A 36 11.66 -3.91 4.43
CA TRP A 36 11.13 -4.48 3.18
C TRP A 36 9.72 -5.06 3.37
N LEU A 37 9.51 -5.85 4.41
CA LEU A 37 8.20 -6.48 4.67
C LEU A 37 7.11 -5.44 4.98
N LEU A 38 7.40 -4.46 5.83
CA LEU A 38 6.45 -3.42 6.23
C LEU A 38 6.16 -2.43 5.09
N SER A 39 7.10 -2.22 4.18
CA SER A 39 7.00 -1.22 3.11
C SER A 39 5.90 -1.54 2.08
N PHE A 40 5.71 -2.80 1.72
CA PHE A 40 4.88 -3.14 0.56
C PHE A 40 3.47 -3.62 0.89
N TRP A 41 3.17 -3.87 2.17
CA TRP A 41 1.91 -4.49 2.59
C TRP A 41 0.66 -3.69 2.20
N HIS A 42 0.74 -2.35 2.21
CA HIS A 42 -0.40 -1.52 1.82
C HIS A 42 -0.72 -1.60 0.30
N TYR A 43 0.28 -1.85 -0.56
CA TYR A 43 0.02 -2.11 -1.98
C TYR A 43 -0.72 -3.43 -2.19
N TYR A 44 -0.46 -4.43 -1.32
CA TYR A 44 -1.20 -5.69 -1.34
C TYR A 44 -2.68 -5.47 -1.04
N LEU A 45 -3.00 -4.64 -0.04
CA LEU A 45 -4.37 -4.25 0.27
C LEU A 45 -5.04 -3.51 -0.90
N TYR A 46 -4.33 -2.58 -1.55
CA TYR A 46 -4.85 -1.90 -2.74
C TYR A 46 -5.16 -2.88 -3.87
N TRP A 47 -4.23 -3.77 -4.19
CA TRP A 47 -4.47 -4.78 -5.21
C TRP A 47 -5.67 -5.67 -4.86
N LEU A 48 -5.77 -6.16 -3.62
CA LEU A 48 -6.91 -6.98 -3.18
C LEU A 48 -8.25 -6.23 -3.31
N ALA A 49 -8.28 -4.95 -2.94
CA ALA A 49 -9.46 -4.10 -3.07
C ALA A 49 -9.89 -3.93 -4.53
N PHE A 50 -8.94 -3.64 -5.43
CA PHE A 50 -9.21 -3.53 -6.87
C PHE A 50 -9.60 -4.86 -7.51
N ALA A 51 -8.91 -5.95 -7.16
CA ALA A 51 -9.10 -7.24 -7.77
C ALA A 51 -10.42 -7.89 -7.37
N PHE A 52 -10.82 -7.76 -6.09
CA PHE A 52 -11.93 -8.53 -5.53
C PHE A 52 -12.99 -7.66 -4.84
N GLY A 53 -12.56 -6.66 -4.07
CA GLY A 53 -13.45 -5.68 -3.43
C GLY A 53 -14.60 -6.31 -2.63
N ALA A 54 -14.37 -7.40 -1.90
CA ALA A 54 -15.40 -8.01 -1.05
C ALA A 54 -15.49 -7.38 0.35
N VAL A 55 -14.48 -6.63 0.77
CA VAL A 55 -14.44 -5.96 2.08
C VAL A 55 -15.16 -4.60 2.00
N PRO A 56 -15.94 -4.21 3.04
CA PRO A 56 -16.53 -2.88 3.14
C PRO A 56 -15.50 -1.75 2.99
N PHE A 57 -15.91 -0.66 2.32
CA PHE A 57 -14.99 0.42 1.96
C PHE A 57 -14.36 1.12 3.18
N ASP A 58 -15.11 1.28 4.27
CA ASP A 58 -14.62 1.81 5.55
C ASP A 58 -13.49 0.96 6.14
N VAL A 59 -13.63 -0.37 6.09
CA VAL A 59 -12.62 -1.32 6.58
C VAL A 59 -11.36 -1.26 5.73
N PHE A 60 -11.50 -1.29 4.40
CA PHE A 60 -10.36 -1.16 3.48
C PHE A 60 -9.61 0.15 3.71
N LYS A 61 -10.31 1.30 3.78
CA LYS A 61 -9.67 2.60 4.03
C LYS A 61 -8.86 2.58 5.33
N ARG A 62 -9.46 2.13 6.43
CA ARG A 62 -8.79 2.03 7.73
C ARG A 62 -7.50 1.23 7.62
N ASP A 63 -7.58 0.03 7.06
CA ASP A 63 -6.44 -0.88 6.98
C ASP A 63 -5.35 -0.33 6.04
N ALA A 64 -5.74 0.27 4.90
CA ALA A 64 -4.81 0.89 3.97
C ALA A 64 -4.08 2.10 4.59
N VAL A 65 -4.80 2.97 5.30
CA VAL A 65 -4.21 4.13 6.01
C VAL A 65 -3.21 3.65 7.07
N ALA A 66 -3.62 2.68 7.90
CA ALA A 66 -2.78 2.16 8.97
C ALA A 66 -1.50 1.54 8.41
N MET A 67 -1.62 0.68 7.39
CA MET A 67 -0.45 0.00 6.81
C MET A 67 0.43 0.95 5.99
N LYS A 68 -0.14 1.98 5.37
CA LYS A 68 0.66 3.06 4.75
C LYS A 68 1.44 3.84 5.81
N ALA A 69 0.82 4.16 6.95
CA ALA A 69 1.50 4.84 8.04
C ALA A 69 2.66 4.00 8.61
N VAL A 70 2.46 2.69 8.79
CA VAL A 70 3.52 1.76 9.20
C VAL A 70 4.66 1.72 8.18
N SER A 71 4.36 1.63 6.89
CA SER A 71 5.36 1.68 5.81
C SER A 71 6.16 2.99 5.83
N VAL A 72 5.49 4.13 5.94
CA VAL A 72 6.14 5.45 5.99
C VAL A 72 7.00 5.58 7.25
N ALA A 73 6.53 5.10 8.40
CA ALA A 73 7.30 5.11 9.64
C ALA A 73 8.57 4.26 9.53
N ALA A 74 8.47 3.05 8.98
CA ALA A 74 9.61 2.17 8.75
C ALA A 74 10.64 2.82 7.81
N LEU A 75 10.20 3.40 6.69
CA LEU A 75 11.07 4.10 5.76
C LEU A 75 11.70 5.37 6.38
N SER A 76 10.92 6.13 7.15
CA SER A 76 11.41 7.33 7.82
C SER A 76 12.47 6.99 8.86
N ALA A 77 12.30 5.89 9.61
CA ALA A 77 13.26 5.43 10.58
C ALA A 77 14.63 5.14 9.95
N VAL A 78 14.66 4.45 8.80
CA VAL A 78 15.94 4.18 8.11
C VAL A 78 16.53 5.40 7.43
N TYR A 79 15.69 6.31 6.92
CA TYR A 79 16.18 7.57 6.35
C TYR A 79 16.82 8.47 7.43
N LEU A 80 16.18 8.61 8.59
CA LEU A 80 16.68 9.41 9.71
C LEU A 80 17.90 8.79 10.42
N ALA A 81 18.17 7.50 10.19
CA ALA A 81 19.39 6.84 10.66
C ALA A 81 20.62 7.19 9.79
N ALA A 82 20.41 7.68 8.56
CA ALA A 82 21.49 8.19 7.72
C ALA A 82 21.79 9.66 8.04
N PRO A 83 23.00 10.17 7.70
CA PRO A 83 23.30 11.60 7.79
C PRO A 83 22.27 12.42 7.02
N LEU A 84 21.73 13.47 7.65
CA LEU A 84 20.66 14.28 7.06
C LEU A 84 21.20 15.10 5.87
N ASP A 85 20.41 15.14 4.80
CA ASP A 85 20.66 15.96 3.62
C ASP A 85 19.49 16.94 3.44
N LEU A 86 19.77 18.24 3.51
CA LEU A 86 18.74 19.29 3.46
C LEU A 86 18.04 19.37 2.11
N ALA A 87 18.74 19.10 1.00
CA ALA A 87 18.14 19.11 -0.32
C ALA A 87 17.18 17.93 -0.47
N SER A 88 17.60 16.75 -0.01
CA SER A 88 16.77 15.55 0.07
C SER A 88 15.52 15.80 0.94
N LEU A 89 15.68 16.34 2.15
CA LEU A 89 14.56 16.69 3.04
C LEU A 89 13.59 17.69 2.41
N ALA A 90 14.09 18.70 1.70
CA ALA A 90 13.24 19.68 1.02
C ALA A 90 12.38 19.03 -0.07
N VAL A 91 12.95 18.12 -0.86
CA VAL A 91 12.21 17.38 -1.90
C VAL A 91 11.20 16.41 -1.28
N ILE A 92 11.58 15.71 -0.20
CA ILE A 92 10.68 14.84 0.55
C ILE A 92 9.48 15.63 1.09
N ALA A 93 9.74 16.74 1.78
CA ALA A 93 8.72 17.61 2.32
C ALA A 93 7.81 18.17 1.21
N GLY A 94 8.37 18.60 0.08
CA GLY A 94 7.60 19.05 -1.07
C GLY A 94 6.65 17.98 -1.61
N GLY A 95 7.12 16.74 -1.77
CA GLY A 95 6.29 15.62 -2.19
C GLY A 95 5.16 15.30 -1.21
N ILE A 96 5.46 15.31 0.10
CA ILE A 96 4.46 15.11 1.16
C ILE A 96 3.42 16.24 1.18
N LEU A 97 3.84 17.50 1.09
CA LEU A 97 2.93 18.65 1.05
C LEU A 97 2.01 18.60 -0.18
N LEU A 98 2.54 18.20 -1.33
CA LEU A 98 1.74 17.98 -2.54
C LEU A 98 0.67 16.90 -2.32
N ASN A 99 1.04 15.79 -1.65
CA ASN A 99 0.09 14.73 -1.29
C ASN A 99 -0.99 15.20 -0.32
N VAL A 100 -0.61 15.93 0.73
CA VAL A 100 -1.55 16.47 1.73
C VAL A 100 -2.52 17.44 1.05
N ARG A 101 -2.00 18.34 0.21
CA ARG A 101 -2.84 19.28 -0.53
C ARG A 101 -3.79 18.55 -1.48
N ALA A 102 -3.29 17.61 -2.28
CA ALA A 102 -4.14 16.81 -3.17
C ALA A 102 -5.25 16.07 -2.39
N ALA A 103 -4.90 15.46 -1.25
CA ALA A 103 -5.87 14.78 -0.39
C ALA A 103 -6.92 15.74 0.20
N SER A 104 -6.52 16.94 0.62
CA SER A 104 -7.44 17.95 1.17
C SER A 104 -8.48 18.41 0.14
N VAL A 105 -8.08 18.51 -1.14
CA VAL A 105 -8.95 18.96 -2.23
C VAL A 105 -9.84 17.83 -2.73
N LEU A 106 -9.27 16.63 -2.92
CA LEU A 106 -10.00 15.49 -3.45
C LEU A 106 -10.96 14.88 -2.41
N GLY A 107 -10.60 14.98 -1.14
CA GLY A 107 -11.31 14.38 -0.01
C GLY A 107 -10.90 12.94 0.25
N PHE A 108 -10.93 12.55 1.52
CA PHE A 108 -10.38 11.29 2.02
C PHE A 108 -10.97 10.03 1.34
N ASP A 109 -12.27 10.03 1.02
CA ASP A 109 -12.89 8.87 0.39
C ASP A 109 -12.40 8.64 -1.04
N ARG A 110 -12.08 9.71 -1.76
CA ARG A 110 -11.62 9.62 -3.14
C ARG A 110 -10.13 9.31 -3.24
N THR A 111 -9.32 9.69 -2.24
CA THR A 111 -7.89 9.34 -2.21
C THR A 111 -7.62 7.85 -2.08
N TYR A 112 -8.60 7.10 -1.58
CA TYR A 112 -8.55 5.64 -1.46
C TYR A 112 -9.40 4.97 -2.54
N TYR A 113 -9.37 5.48 -3.77
CA TYR A 113 -10.04 4.87 -4.92
C TYR A 113 -11.54 4.69 -4.72
N GLY A 114 -12.20 5.63 -4.03
CA GLY A 114 -13.63 5.54 -3.77
C GLY A 114 -14.48 5.49 -5.05
N HIS A 115 -13.97 6.00 -6.17
CA HIS A 115 -14.64 5.85 -7.47
C HIS A 115 -14.63 4.38 -7.93
N GLU A 116 -13.47 3.74 -7.90
CA GLU A 116 -13.24 2.40 -8.44
C GLU A 116 -13.69 1.29 -7.48
N VAL A 117 -13.45 1.48 -6.19
CA VAL A 117 -13.69 0.47 -5.14
C VAL A 117 -15.07 0.64 -4.50
N ALA A 118 -15.56 1.89 -4.37
CA ALA A 118 -16.83 2.19 -3.70
C ALA A 118 -17.94 2.71 -4.63
N GLY A 119 -17.65 2.90 -5.93
CA GLY A 119 -18.64 3.37 -6.90
C GLY A 119 -19.07 4.83 -6.69
N LEU A 120 -18.24 5.66 -6.05
CA LEU A 120 -18.52 7.09 -5.93
C LEU A 120 -18.63 7.72 -7.33
N PRO A 121 -19.54 8.70 -7.56
CA PRO A 121 -19.69 9.31 -8.87
C PRO A 121 -18.39 9.98 -9.32
N PRO A 122 -18.08 10.03 -10.63
CA PRO A 122 -16.89 10.73 -11.13
C PRO A 122 -16.96 12.21 -10.75
N ARG A 123 -15.82 12.80 -10.35
CA ARG A 123 -15.72 14.22 -10.01
C ARG A 123 -14.49 14.81 -10.65
N ARG A 124 -14.67 15.86 -11.45
CA ARG A 124 -13.57 16.66 -11.96
C ARG A 124 -13.20 17.72 -10.93
N VAL A 125 -11.93 17.74 -10.54
CA VAL A 125 -11.37 18.73 -9.63
C VAL A 125 -10.46 19.63 -10.43
N THR A 126 -10.64 20.95 -10.32
CA THR A 126 -9.85 21.95 -11.05
C THR A 126 -9.03 22.83 -10.11
N GLU A 127 -9.04 22.58 -8.81
CA GLU A 127 -8.26 23.31 -7.82
C GLU A 127 -6.84 22.73 -7.74
N PHE A 128 -5.85 23.57 -7.44
CA PHE A 128 -4.46 23.12 -7.25
C PHE A 128 -4.36 22.03 -6.18
N PRO A 129 -3.65 20.91 -6.43
CA PRO A 129 -2.75 20.65 -7.57
C PRO A 129 -3.37 19.97 -8.80
N TYR A 130 -4.66 19.62 -8.77
CA TYR A 130 -5.34 18.96 -9.90
C TYR A 130 -5.50 19.88 -11.13
N SER A 131 -5.35 21.19 -10.97
CA SER A 131 -5.25 22.13 -12.09
C SER A 131 -4.00 21.95 -12.96
N LEU A 132 -2.93 21.36 -12.42
CA LEU A 132 -1.64 21.24 -13.11
C LEU A 132 -1.37 19.83 -13.62
N VAL A 133 -1.69 18.82 -12.80
CA VAL A 133 -1.43 17.41 -13.10
C VAL A 133 -2.64 16.57 -12.74
N ALA A 134 -2.93 15.53 -13.52
CA ALA A 134 -4.09 14.67 -13.30
C ALA A 134 -3.96 13.81 -12.02
N HIS A 135 -2.75 13.37 -11.68
CA HIS A 135 -2.48 12.48 -10.55
C HIS A 135 -1.42 13.07 -9.59
N PRO A 136 -1.73 14.20 -8.93
CA PRO A 136 -0.77 14.91 -8.07
C PRO A 136 -0.29 14.07 -6.88
N MET A 137 -1.10 13.13 -6.38
CA MET A 137 -0.68 12.23 -5.30
C MET A 137 0.41 11.24 -5.74
N ILE A 138 0.40 10.82 -7.00
CA ILE A 138 1.43 9.92 -7.52
C ILE A 138 2.70 10.70 -7.76
N VAL A 139 2.59 11.91 -8.32
CA VAL A 139 3.72 12.83 -8.45
C VAL A 139 4.33 13.14 -7.08
N GLY A 140 3.50 13.41 -6.06
CA GLY A 140 3.96 13.66 -4.69
C GLY A 140 4.64 12.45 -4.05
N ASN A 141 4.09 11.24 -4.21
CA ASN A 141 4.77 10.00 -3.78
C ASN A 141 6.11 9.81 -4.50
N VAL A 142 6.16 9.97 -5.82
CA VAL A 142 7.40 9.82 -6.61
C VAL A 142 8.44 10.87 -6.20
N ALA A 143 8.02 12.11 -5.97
CA ALA A 143 8.91 13.16 -5.45
C ALA A 143 9.39 12.84 -4.03
N ALA A 144 8.52 12.36 -3.14
CA ALA A 144 8.93 12.02 -1.78
C ALA A 144 9.91 10.85 -1.74
N PHE A 145 9.62 9.77 -2.46
CA PHE A 145 10.50 8.60 -2.57
C PHE A 145 11.79 8.95 -3.32
N GLY A 146 11.70 9.62 -4.47
CA GLY A 146 12.86 10.09 -5.23
C GLY A 146 13.75 11.04 -4.44
N GLY A 147 13.14 11.90 -3.60
CA GLY A 147 13.84 12.79 -2.68
C GLY A 147 14.77 12.03 -1.74
N THR A 148 14.40 10.85 -1.26
CA THR A 148 15.29 10.04 -0.41
C THR A 148 16.57 9.59 -1.14
N LEU A 149 16.55 9.46 -2.47
CA LEU A 149 17.71 9.06 -3.26
C LEU A 149 18.69 10.20 -3.54
N ILE A 150 18.30 11.44 -3.24
CA ILE A 150 19.23 12.58 -3.29
C ILE A 150 20.30 12.41 -2.20
N ASN A 151 19.94 11.82 -1.05
CA ASN A 151 20.89 11.51 0.01
C ASN A 151 21.75 10.30 -0.40
N PRO A 152 23.06 10.46 -0.63
CA PRO A 152 23.92 9.40 -1.15
C PRO A 152 24.08 8.24 -0.16
N ALA A 153 24.17 8.53 1.15
CA ALA A 153 24.30 7.51 2.19
C ALA A 153 23.05 6.64 2.29
N PHE A 154 21.87 7.22 2.08
CA PHE A 154 20.63 6.47 2.00
C PHE A 154 20.54 5.66 0.70
N ALA A 155 20.86 6.28 -0.44
CA ALA A 155 20.72 5.69 -1.76
C ALA A 155 21.58 4.43 -1.94
N GLU A 156 22.78 4.39 -1.36
CA GLU A 156 23.71 3.26 -1.48
C GLU A 156 23.06 1.92 -1.11
N GLN A 157 22.26 1.90 -0.04
CA GLN A 157 21.63 0.68 0.46
C GLN A 157 20.16 0.54 0.07
N TRP A 158 19.42 1.65 0.00
CA TRP A 158 17.95 1.61 -0.04
C TRP A 158 17.34 1.91 -1.42
N TRP A 159 18.15 2.20 -2.45
CA TRP A 159 17.62 2.49 -3.78
C TRP A 159 16.68 1.42 -4.37
N PRO A 160 16.87 0.10 -4.17
CA PRO A 160 15.96 -0.89 -4.75
C PRO A 160 14.57 -0.81 -4.11
N LEU A 161 14.51 -0.53 -2.81
CA LEU A 161 13.26 -0.38 -2.07
C LEU A 161 12.48 0.84 -2.58
N VAL A 162 13.17 1.96 -2.78
CA VAL A 162 12.58 3.19 -3.33
C VAL A 162 12.11 2.97 -4.77
N GLY A 163 12.94 2.34 -5.62
CA GLY A 163 12.58 2.01 -7.00
C GLY A 163 11.32 1.15 -7.07
N LEU A 164 11.20 0.15 -6.19
CA LEU A 164 10.00 -0.69 -6.11
C LEU A 164 8.77 0.10 -5.64
N HIS A 165 8.91 1.02 -4.67
CA HIS A 165 7.82 1.92 -4.29
C HIS A 165 7.32 2.76 -5.47
N VAL A 166 8.23 3.35 -6.24
CA VAL A 166 7.88 4.14 -7.43
C VAL A 166 7.18 3.26 -8.46
N ALA A 167 7.72 2.07 -8.76
CA ALA A 167 7.13 1.13 -9.70
C ALA A 167 5.72 0.70 -9.28
N LEU A 168 5.49 0.42 -7.99
CA LEU A 168 4.17 0.05 -7.48
C LEU A 168 3.18 1.23 -7.48
N ASN A 169 3.63 2.46 -7.25
CA ASN A 169 2.78 3.66 -7.44
C ASN A 169 2.34 3.81 -8.90
N ILE A 170 3.23 3.58 -9.85
CA ILE A 170 2.89 3.58 -11.27
C ILE A 170 1.94 2.41 -11.60
N GLY A 171 2.15 1.25 -10.97
CA GLY A 171 1.23 0.10 -11.08
C GLY A 171 -0.19 0.44 -10.59
N LEU A 172 -0.31 1.15 -9.47
CA LEU A 172 -1.60 1.66 -8.98
C LEU A 172 -2.26 2.60 -9.99
N LEU A 173 -1.49 3.53 -10.58
CA LEU A 173 -1.99 4.40 -11.64
C LEU A 173 -2.52 3.58 -12.84
N ALA A 174 -1.75 2.58 -13.26
CA ALA A 174 -2.14 1.73 -14.37
C ALA A 174 -3.45 0.97 -14.08
N MET A 175 -3.66 0.53 -12.83
CA MET A 175 -4.92 -0.08 -12.40
C MET A 175 -6.08 0.91 -12.43
N GLU A 176 -5.88 2.14 -11.95
CA GLU A 176 -6.85 3.22 -11.99
C GLU A 176 -7.28 3.53 -13.44
N LEU A 177 -6.31 3.72 -14.33
CA LEU A 177 -6.55 4.03 -15.74
C LEU A 177 -7.17 2.87 -16.54
N ALA A 178 -6.85 1.63 -16.18
CA ALA A 178 -7.41 0.45 -16.84
C ALA A 178 -8.91 0.25 -16.55
N GLY A 179 -9.36 0.72 -15.39
CA GLY A 179 -10.75 0.65 -14.94
C GLY A 179 -11.31 -0.79 -14.81
N PRO A 180 -12.64 -0.93 -14.64
CA PRO A 180 -13.29 -2.22 -14.36
C PRO A 180 -13.18 -3.25 -15.49
N ARG A 181 -12.88 -2.83 -16.72
CA ARG A 181 -12.85 -3.72 -17.90
C ARG A 181 -11.66 -4.69 -17.91
N ARG A 182 -10.60 -4.40 -17.14
CA ARG A 182 -9.38 -5.24 -17.07
C ARG A 182 -9.17 -5.95 -15.74
N LEU A 183 -10.24 -6.14 -14.95
CA LEU A 183 -10.17 -6.83 -13.65
C LEU A 183 -9.46 -8.19 -13.71
N ARG A 184 -9.64 -8.97 -14.79
CA ARG A 184 -8.95 -10.26 -14.96
C ARG A 184 -7.43 -10.10 -15.08
N THR A 185 -6.97 -9.13 -15.87
CA THR A 185 -5.53 -8.83 -16.01
C THR A 185 -4.95 -8.32 -14.69
N VAL A 186 -5.67 -7.44 -13.99
CA VAL A 186 -5.27 -6.93 -12.66
C VAL A 186 -5.14 -8.05 -11.63
N ARG A 187 -6.09 -9.00 -11.60
CA ARG A 187 -6.04 -10.19 -10.74
C ARG A 187 -4.80 -11.04 -11.00
N ILE A 188 -4.57 -11.41 -12.26
CA ILE A 188 -3.46 -12.30 -12.61
C ILE A 188 -2.12 -11.59 -12.40
N GLY A 189 -1.98 -10.37 -12.94
CA GLY A 189 -0.74 -9.60 -12.87
C GLY A 189 -0.31 -9.30 -11.45
N GLY A 190 -1.22 -8.75 -10.62
CA GLY A 190 -0.88 -8.49 -9.22
C GLY A 190 -0.66 -9.77 -8.42
N GLY A 191 -1.40 -10.84 -8.70
CA GLY A 191 -1.17 -12.16 -8.08
C GLY A 191 0.25 -12.67 -8.31
N LEU A 192 0.77 -12.54 -9.54
CA LEU A 192 2.15 -12.91 -9.87
C LEU A 192 3.18 -12.04 -9.15
N VAL A 193 2.96 -10.71 -9.11
CA VAL A 193 3.86 -9.78 -8.41
C VAL A 193 3.96 -10.13 -6.93
N PHE A 194 2.82 -10.30 -6.24
CA PHE A 194 2.83 -10.59 -4.80
C PHE A 194 3.30 -12.01 -4.48
N ALA A 195 3.02 -12.99 -5.34
CA ALA A 195 3.61 -14.32 -5.20
C ALA A 195 5.14 -14.27 -5.29
N GLY A 196 5.68 -13.51 -6.25
CA GLY A 196 7.12 -13.30 -6.38
C GLY A 196 7.74 -12.64 -5.14
N VAL A 197 7.08 -11.61 -4.59
CA VAL A 197 7.51 -10.97 -3.33
C VAL A 197 7.49 -11.96 -2.16
N LEU A 198 6.43 -12.75 -2.01
CA LEU A 198 6.34 -13.76 -0.94
C LEU A 198 7.42 -14.82 -1.07
N VAL A 199 7.71 -15.31 -2.29
CA VAL A 199 8.81 -16.25 -2.54
C VAL A 199 10.14 -15.63 -2.18
N GLY A 200 10.38 -14.37 -2.58
CA GLY A 200 11.59 -13.63 -2.21
C GLY A 200 11.78 -13.53 -0.70
N VAL A 201 10.71 -13.24 0.04
CA VAL A 201 10.70 -13.21 1.52
C VAL A 201 11.05 -14.58 2.10
N VAL A 202 10.43 -15.65 1.59
CA VAL A 202 10.70 -17.03 2.07
C VAL A 202 12.15 -17.41 1.84
N CYS A 203 12.72 -17.05 0.70
CA CYS A 203 14.12 -17.34 0.38
C CYS A 203 15.11 -16.48 1.18
N ALA A 204 14.72 -15.26 1.55
CA ALA A 204 15.60 -14.31 2.26
C ALA A 204 15.51 -14.41 3.79
N ALA A 205 14.41 -14.93 4.34
CA ALA A 205 14.22 -15.04 5.79
C ALA A 205 14.93 -16.28 6.35
N PRO A 206 15.94 -16.14 7.23
CA PRO A 206 16.62 -17.28 7.83
C PRO A 206 15.71 -18.06 8.79
N ALA A 207 14.65 -17.46 9.35
CA ALA A 207 13.65 -18.18 10.13
C ALA A 207 12.35 -18.45 9.34
N GLY A 208 12.01 -19.74 9.20
CA GLY A 208 10.74 -20.18 8.61
C GLY A 208 9.49 -19.62 9.31
N LEU A 209 9.60 -19.15 10.56
CA LEU A 209 8.49 -18.58 11.32
C LEU A 209 8.00 -17.24 10.78
N LEU A 210 8.90 -16.31 10.43
CA LEU A 210 8.51 -15.00 9.90
C LEU A 210 7.88 -15.15 8.50
N ALA A 211 8.48 -15.98 7.66
CA ALA A 211 7.93 -16.33 6.35
C ALA A 211 6.55 -16.99 6.48
N ALA A 212 6.38 -17.96 7.39
CA ALA A 212 5.09 -18.60 7.64
C ALA A 212 4.04 -17.60 8.14
N ALA A 213 4.40 -16.68 9.04
CA ALA A 213 3.50 -15.64 9.53
C ALA A 213 3.07 -14.68 8.41
N ALA A 214 4.00 -14.24 7.57
CA ALA A 214 3.71 -13.39 6.42
C ALA A 214 2.77 -14.08 5.42
N ILE A 215 3.04 -15.35 5.09
CA ILE A 215 2.17 -16.16 4.22
C ILE A 215 0.79 -16.32 4.84
N ALA A 216 0.71 -16.69 6.13
CA ALA A 216 -0.56 -16.87 6.82
C ALA A 216 -1.39 -15.59 6.80
N CYS A 217 -0.79 -14.44 7.13
CA CYS A 217 -1.47 -13.14 7.09
C CYS A 217 -1.92 -12.77 5.67
N ALA A 218 -1.08 -13.02 4.66
CA ALA A 218 -1.43 -12.76 3.26
C ALA A 218 -2.61 -13.63 2.80
N VAL A 219 -2.62 -14.92 3.14
CA VAL A 219 -3.73 -15.85 2.84
C VAL A 219 -5.00 -15.42 3.56
N THR A 220 -4.91 -15.00 4.83
CA THR A 220 -6.07 -14.49 5.57
C THR A 220 -6.64 -13.24 4.91
N LEU A 221 -5.81 -12.27 4.54
CA LEU A 221 -6.25 -11.08 3.80
C LEU A 221 -6.88 -11.44 2.47
N TYR A 222 -6.24 -12.31 1.68
CA TYR A 222 -6.80 -12.79 0.43
C TYR A 222 -8.20 -13.37 0.62
N ARG A 223 -8.40 -14.22 1.64
CA ARG A 223 -9.71 -14.79 1.95
C ARG A 223 -10.73 -13.71 2.34
N CYS A 224 -10.34 -12.74 3.16
CA CYS A 224 -11.20 -11.61 3.54
C CYS A 224 -11.66 -10.81 2.31
N TYR A 225 -10.76 -10.57 1.34
CA TYR A 225 -11.05 -9.76 0.16
C TYR A 225 -11.68 -10.53 -0.99
N ALA A 226 -11.45 -11.84 -1.11
CA ALA A 226 -11.95 -12.67 -2.21
C ALA A 226 -13.31 -13.34 -1.91
N GLN A 227 -13.63 -13.63 -0.64
CA GLN A 227 -14.89 -14.27 -0.29
C GLN A 227 -16.02 -13.24 -0.24
N GLU A 228 -16.88 -13.26 -1.26
CA GLU A 228 -18.07 -12.39 -1.32
C GLU A 228 -18.95 -12.55 -0.07
N THR A 229 -19.23 -11.43 0.60
CA THR A 229 -20.18 -11.36 1.70
C THR A 229 -21.61 -11.25 1.16
N GLY A 230 -22.15 -12.34 0.60
CA GLY A 230 -23.60 -12.48 0.36
C GLY A 230 -24.25 -11.52 -0.66
N PRO A 231 -25.59 -11.56 -0.80
CA PRO A 231 -26.36 -11.07 -1.97
C PRO A 231 -26.42 -9.54 -2.17
N GLU A 232 -25.65 -8.76 -1.43
CA GLU A 232 -25.73 -7.28 -1.49
C GLU A 232 -25.11 -6.70 -2.78
N LYS A 233 -24.16 -7.42 -3.41
CA LYS A 233 -23.50 -7.00 -4.67
C LYS A 233 -24.40 -7.06 -5.90
N THR A 234 -25.46 -7.86 -5.89
CA THR A 234 -26.41 -7.94 -7.01
C THR A 234 -27.23 -6.66 -7.20
N SER A 235 -27.44 -5.86 -6.16
CA SER A 235 -28.14 -4.57 -6.28
C SER A 235 -27.25 -3.45 -6.85
N ARG A 236 -25.96 -3.40 -6.48
CA ARG A 236 -25.04 -2.32 -6.88
C ARG A 236 -24.50 -2.42 -8.30
N ARG A 237 -24.61 -3.58 -8.96
CA ARG A 237 -24.25 -3.72 -10.39
C ARG A 237 -25.43 -3.44 -11.32
N ALA A 238 -26.64 -3.31 -10.79
CA ALA A 238 -27.86 -3.09 -11.56
C ALA A 238 -28.29 -1.60 -11.64
N SER A 239 -27.58 -0.72 -10.92
CA SER A 239 -27.75 0.75 -10.91
C SER A 239 -26.59 1.43 -11.61
#